data_AF-A0A966S8Y7-F1
#
_entry.id   AF-A0A966S8Y7-F1
#
_cell.length_a   1.000
_cell.length_b   1.000
_cell.length_c   1.000
_cell.angle_alpha   90.00
_cell.angle_beta   90.00
_cell.angle_gamma   90.00
#
_symmetry.space_group_name_H-M   'P 1'
#
loop_
_entity.id
_entity.type
_entity.pdbx_description
1 polymer ?
#
loop_
_entity_poly.entity_id
_entity_poly.type
_entity_poly.pdbx_seq_one_letter_code
_entity_poly.pdbx_strand_id
1 'polypeptide(L)' 'IGRVSFTPEKIAENSQELLNAIMKAKPSSSKGTYLKGISMASTMSPGIAIDTKAFIN' A
#
# COMPACT_ATOMS: atom_id res chain seq x y z
N ILE A 1 -0.53 -0.87 8.72
CA ILE A 1 0.26 0.36 8.47
C ILE A 1 0.29 1.33 9.65
N GLY A 2 -0.64 1.27 10.62
CA GLY A 2 -0.54 2.03 11.87
C GLY A 2 -1.80 1.97 12.72
N ARG A 3 -1.80 2.69 13.86
CA ARG A 3 -2.99 3.11 14.59
C ARG A 3 -3.19 4.61 14.39
N VAL A 4 -4.39 5.12 14.70
CA VAL A 4 -4.68 6.57 14.63
C VAL A 4 -3.73 7.42 15.49
N SER A 5 -3.11 6.81 16.50
CA SER A 5 -2.14 7.44 17.39
C SER A 5 -0.73 7.59 16.80
N PHE A 6 -0.47 7.09 15.59
CA PHE A 6 0.83 7.23 14.93
C PHE A 6 0.92 8.56 14.18
N THR A 7 2.13 9.10 14.11
CA THR A 7 2.38 10.30 13.31
C THR A 7 2.17 10.00 11.82
N PRO A 8 1.74 10.99 11.02
CA PRO A 8 1.50 10.80 9.58
C PRO A 8 2.72 10.26 8.84
N GLU A 9 3.92 10.70 9.22
CA GLU A 9 5.20 10.28 8.65
C GLU A 9 5.45 8.77 8.81
N LYS A 10 5.24 8.24 10.03
CA LYS A 10 5.39 6.81 10.30
C LYS A 10 4.38 5.96 9.53
N ILE A 11 3.15 6.47 9.34
CA ILE A 11 2.14 5.77 8.56
C ILE A 11 2.54 5.71 7.07
N ALA A 12 3.13 6.79 6.54
CA ALA A 12 3.64 6.83 5.17
C ALA A 12 4.80 5.85 4.97
N GLU A 13 5.80 5.85 5.86
CA GLU A 13 6.94 4.93 5.81
C GLU A 13 6.50 3.46 5.86
N ASN A 14 5.64 3.12 6.82
CA ASN A 14 5.11 1.75 6.94
C ASN A 14 4.34 1.31 5.69
N SER A 15 3.61 2.24 5.06
CA SER A 15 2.86 1.93 3.84
C SER A 15 3.80 1.67 2.66
N GLN A 16 4.87 2.46 2.54
CA GLN A 16 5.86 2.30 1.49
C GLN A 16 6.69 1.02 1.65
N GLU A 17 7.08 0.69 2.89
CA GLU A 17 7.79 -0.56 3.19
C GLU A 17 6.95 -1.80 2.85
N LEU A 18 5.66 -1.75 3.18
CA LEU A 18 4.72 -2.83 2.89
C LEU A 18 4.54 -3.01 1.37
N LEU A 19 4.44 -1.92 0.61
CA LEU A 19 4.39 -1.98 -0.86
C LEU A 19 5.67 -2.55 -1.46
N ASN A 20 6.84 -2.16 -0.94
CA ASN A 20 8.12 -2.70 -1.37
C ASN A 20 8.25 -4.19 -1.08
N ALA A 21 7.80 -4.64 0.11
CA ALA A 21 7.79 -6.05 0.47
C ALA A 21 6.87 -6.87 -0.46
N ILE A 22 5.68 -6.34 -0.78
CA ILE A 22 4.77 -6.97 -1.73
C ILE A 22 5.40 -7.07 -3.12
N MET A 23 6.01 -5.99 -3.64
CA MET A 23 6.69 -6.03 -4.94
C MET A 23 7.85 -7.04 -4.97
N LYS A 24 8.63 -7.14 -3.90
CA LYS A 24 9.70 -8.16 -3.78
C LYS A 24 9.16 -9.59 -3.69
N ALA A 25 7.98 -9.77 -3.10
CA ALA A 25 7.29 -11.05 -3.04
C ALA A 25 6.60 -11.45 -4.36
N LYS A 26 6.70 -10.62 -5.42
CA LYS A 26 6.15 -10.95 -6.74
C LYS A 26 6.80 -12.24 -7.28
N PRO A 27 6.02 -13.32 -7.48
CA PRO A 27 6.54 -14.54 -8.09
C PRO A 27 6.98 -14.27 -9.54
N SER A 28 8.11 -14.87 -9.95
CA SER A 28 8.62 -14.78 -11.34
C SER A 28 7.64 -15.33 -12.38
N SER A 29 6.66 -16.15 -11.96
CA SER A 29 5.58 -16.68 -12.80
C SER A 29 4.45 -15.68 -13.07
N SER A 30 4.36 -14.59 -12.30
CA SER A 30 3.29 -13.59 -12.45
C SER A 30 3.55 -12.65 -13.62
N LYS A 31 3.03 -13.02 -14.80
CA LYS A 31 2.97 -12.16 -15.99
C LYS A 31 1.80 -11.17 -15.85
N GLY A 32 2.12 -9.87 -15.73
CA GLY A 32 1.12 -8.77 -15.70
C GLY A 32 1.23 -7.84 -14.49
N THR A 33 0.20 -6.99 -14.32
CA THR A 33 0.09 -6.02 -13.22
C THR A 33 -0.17 -6.75 -11.90
N TYR A 34 0.83 -6.73 -11.01
CA TYR A 34 0.78 -7.45 -9.73
C TYR A 34 -0.13 -6.76 -8.69
N LEU A 35 -0.23 -5.43 -8.76
CA LEU A 35 -1.08 -4.61 -7.88
C LEU A 35 -2.24 -4.00 -8.69
N LYS A 36 -3.49 -4.38 -8.37
CA LYS A 36 -4.68 -3.87 -9.07
C LYS A 36 -5.21 -2.54 -8.50
N GLY A 37 -5.01 -2.29 -7.21
CA GLY A 37 -5.51 -1.11 -6.51
C GLY A 37 -5.06 -1.12 -5.05
N ILE A 38 -4.89 0.05 -4.46
CA ILE A 38 -4.62 0.23 -3.03
C ILE A 38 -5.80 1.01 -2.45
N SER A 39 -6.35 0.52 -1.35
CA SER A 39 -7.39 1.22 -0.60
C SER A 39 -6.97 1.33 0.86
N MET A 40 -7.06 2.52 1.42
CA MET A 40 -6.78 2.78 2.83
C MET A 40 -8.09 3.08 3.55
N ALA A 41 -8.37 2.35 4.64
CA ALA A 41 -9.53 2.54 5.48
C ALA A 41 -9.16 2.40 6.95
N SER A 42 -9.88 3.11 7.82
CA SER A 42 -9.86 2.84 9.26
C SER A 42 -10.90 1.77 9.61
N THR A 43 -10.81 1.18 10.80
CA THR A 43 -11.64 0.04 11.25
C THR A 43 -13.16 0.26 11.10
N MET A 44 -13.62 1.52 11.08
CA MET A 44 -15.03 1.88 10.92
C MET A 44 -15.19 3.15 10.04
N SER A 45 -14.49 3.22 8.90
CA SER A 45 -14.64 4.35 7.96
C SER A 45 -14.80 3.88 6.52
N PRO A 46 -15.44 4.68 5.65
CA PRO A 46 -15.35 4.46 4.21
C PRO A 46 -13.88 4.45 3.78
N GLY A 47 -13.54 3.54 2.86
CA GLY A 47 -12.20 3.41 2.33
C GLY A 47 -11.90 4.46 1.26
N ILE A 48 -10.70 5.03 1.30
CA ILE A 48 -10.19 5.95 0.29
C ILE A 48 -9.34 5.13 -0.68
N ALA A 49 -9.69 5.15 -1.96
CA ALA A 49 -8.87 4.58 -3.01
C ALA A 49 -7.64 5.46 -3.22
N ILE A 50 -6.46 4.86 -3.14
CA ILE A 50 -5.17 5.52 -3.38
C ILE A 50 -4.69 5.08 -4.76
N ASP A 51 -4.29 6.06 -5.57
CA ASP A 51 -3.75 5.77 -6.89
C ASP A 51 -2.40 5.05 -6.76
N THR A 52 -2.34 3.85 -7.31
CA THR A 52 -1.15 2.99 -7.28
C THR A 52 -0.13 3.41 -8.33
N LYS A 53 -0.53 4.22 -9.33
CA LYS A 53 0.37 4.70 -10.40
C LYS A 53 1.46 5.64 -9.89
N ALA A 54 1.22 6.34 -8.79
CA ALA A 54 2.23 7.21 -8.18
C ALA A 54 3.43 6.44 -7.59
N PHE A 55 3.29 5.13 -7.35
CA PHE A 55 4.34 4.27 -6.78
C PHE A 55 5.00 3.34 -7.80
N ILE A 56 4.58 3.38 -9.08
CA ILE A 56 5.04 2.48 -10.15
C ILE A 56 6.03 3.19 -11.11
N ASN A 57 6.39 4.45 -10.87
CA ASN A 57 7.33 5.20 -11.70
C ASN A 57 8.70 5.31 -11.03
#